data_AF-A0A147EYM0-F1
#
_entry.id   AF-A0A147EYM0-F1
#
_cell.length_a   1.000
_cell.length_b   1.000
_cell.length_c   1.000
_cell.angle_alpha   90.00
_cell.angle_beta   90.00
_cell.angle_gamma   90.00
#
_symmetry.space_group_name_H-M   'P 1'
#
loop_
_entity.id
_entity.type
_entity.pdbx_description
1 polymer ?
#
loop_
_entity_poly.entity_id
_entity_poly.type
_entity_poly.pdbx_seq_one_letter_code
_entity_poly.pdbx_strand_id
1 'polypeptide(L)'
;MVALSADFEEMAAFLPTVQVAIENFAAAAGALTELKLGAVSPAQRQASLVRVAHDMLPPANGLSSSGAELEQRVLRADARLRAVAEELRSIDVSAAQESLNSLKLGFAGVAELAPMVQQMGQLVQMLRIAALTNVTMRRSLQPAITGIKSLSNAIDTVRSWNQI
;
A
#
# COMPACT_ATOMS: atom_id res chain seq x y z
N MET A 1 13.97 12.41 -19.93
CA MET A 1 14.78 11.66 -18.95
C MET A 1 14.90 12.32 -17.58
N VAL A 2 15.30 13.60 -17.45
CA VAL A 2 15.47 14.26 -16.13
C VAL A 2 14.20 14.22 -15.26
N ALA A 3 13.04 14.51 -15.82
CA ALA A 3 11.77 14.49 -15.08
C ALA A 3 11.35 13.08 -14.60
N LEU A 4 11.69 12.05 -15.38
CA LEU A 4 11.41 10.66 -15.03
C LEU A 4 12.31 10.22 -13.86
N SER A 5 13.60 10.59 -13.89
CA SER A 5 14.54 10.38 -12.77
C SER A 5 14.07 11.06 -11.48
N ALA A 6 13.51 12.27 -11.56
CA ALA A 6 12.99 12.98 -10.40
C ALA A 6 11.79 12.26 -9.76
N ASP A 7 10.83 11.77 -10.57
CA ASP A 7 9.69 11.01 -10.03
C ASP A 7 10.18 9.74 -9.30
N PHE A 8 11.28 9.16 -9.77
CA PHE A 8 11.88 7.97 -9.20
C PHE A 8 12.55 8.21 -7.85
N GLU A 9 13.34 9.27 -7.75
CA GLU A 9 13.91 9.71 -6.47
C GLU A 9 12.82 10.06 -5.46
N GLU A 10 11.78 10.76 -5.90
CA GLU A 10 10.62 11.10 -5.07
C GLU A 10 9.87 9.86 -4.56
N MET A 11 9.66 8.85 -5.41
CA MET A 11 9.06 7.58 -4.98
C MET A 11 9.94 6.86 -3.97
N ALA A 12 11.23 6.71 -4.25
CA ALA A 12 12.16 6.00 -3.36
C ALA A 12 12.25 6.68 -1.99
N ALA A 13 12.29 8.01 -1.97
CA ALA A 13 12.27 8.80 -0.73
C ALA A 13 10.96 8.65 0.06
N PHE A 14 9.85 8.29 -0.59
CA PHE A 14 8.55 8.11 0.03
C PHE A 14 8.29 6.68 0.55
N LEU A 15 9.02 5.67 0.07
CA LEU A 15 8.88 4.28 0.51
C LEU A 15 8.99 4.09 2.03
N PRO A 16 9.93 4.75 2.76
CA PRO A 16 9.99 4.65 4.22
C PRO A 16 8.70 5.12 4.90
N THR A 17 8.04 6.16 4.39
CA THR A 17 6.76 6.65 4.92
C THR A 17 5.65 5.63 4.76
N VAL A 18 5.64 4.92 3.62
CA VAL A 18 4.69 3.83 3.37
C VAL A 18 4.96 2.66 4.31
N GLN A 19 6.22 2.27 4.48
CA GLN A 19 6.61 1.19 5.39
C GLN A 19 6.19 1.48 6.84
N VAL A 20 6.42 2.69 7.34
CA VAL A 20 5.98 3.11 8.68
C VAL A 20 4.45 3.04 8.81
N ALA A 21 3.69 3.42 7.77
CA ALA A 21 2.24 3.32 7.80
C ALA A 21 1.73 1.86 7.85
N ILE A 22 2.38 0.96 7.09
CA ILE A 22 2.15 -0.49 7.13
C ILE A 22 2.41 -1.03 8.54
N GLU A 23 3.57 -0.73 9.12
CA GLU A 23 3.99 -1.20 10.44
C GLU A 23 3.05 -0.71 11.55
N ASN A 24 2.67 0.57 11.52
CA ASN A 24 1.74 1.16 12.49
C ASN A 24 0.36 0.48 12.44
N PHE A 25 -0.15 0.21 11.24
CA PHE A 25 -1.41 -0.53 11.11
C PHE A 25 -1.27 -1.97 11.57
N ALA A 26 -0.18 -2.66 11.20
CA ALA A 26 0.05 -4.04 11.62
C ALA A 26 0.14 -4.16 13.15
N ALA A 27 0.80 -3.22 13.83
CA ALA A 27 0.87 -3.16 15.28
C ALA A 27 -0.51 -2.97 15.92
N ALA A 28 -1.31 -2.02 15.41
CA ALA A 28 -2.68 -1.79 15.89
C ALA A 28 -3.60 -2.99 15.64
N ALA A 29 -3.44 -3.65 14.49
CA ALA A 29 -4.15 -4.87 14.15
C ALA A 29 -3.72 -6.08 15.01
N GLY A 30 -2.44 -6.16 15.37
CA GLY A 30 -1.91 -7.21 16.25
C GLY A 30 -2.50 -7.14 17.65
N ALA A 31 -2.69 -5.95 18.21
CA ALA A 31 -3.31 -5.79 19.52
C ALA A 31 -4.75 -6.35 19.61
N LEU A 32 -5.44 -6.53 18.48
CA LEU A 32 -6.77 -7.15 18.43
C LEU A 32 -6.75 -8.66 18.64
N THR A 33 -5.73 -9.35 18.14
CA THR A 33 -5.67 -10.82 18.19
C THR A 33 -5.49 -11.31 19.63
N GLU A 34 -5.02 -10.45 20.52
CA GLU A 34 -4.86 -10.73 21.95
C GLU A 34 -6.17 -10.60 22.76
N LEU A 35 -7.25 -10.06 22.17
CA LEU A 35 -8.51 -9.89 22.88
C LEU A 35 -9.24 -11.22 23.03
N LYS A 36 -9.34 -11.71 24.27
CA LYS A 36 -10.16 -12.88 24.65
C LYS A 36 -11.66 -12.54 24.67
N LEU A 37 -12.21 -12.19 23.50
CA LEU A 37 -13.62 -11.77 23.34
C LEU A 37 -14.61 -12.86 23.79
N GLY A 38 -14.22 -14.14 23.73
CA GLY A 38 -15.04 -15.27 24.16
C GLY A 38 -15.29 -15.37 25.67
N ALA A 39 -14.44 -14.75 26.50
CA ALA A 39 -14.46 -14.90 27.96
C ALA A 39 -15.19 -13.76 28.71
N VAL A 40 -15.73 -12.78 27.98
CA VAL A 40 -16.34 -11.57 28.55
C VAL A 40 -17.83 -11.47 28.19
N SER A 41 -18.59 -10.74 29.01
CA SER A 41 -20.01 -10.47 28.75
C SER A 41 -20.22 -9.73 27.41
N PRO A 42 -21.41 -9.81 26.78
CA PRO A 42 -21.69 -9.10 25.54
C PRO A 42 -21.44 -7.59 25.62
N ALA A 43 -21.77 -6.94 26.74
CA ALA A 43 -21.54 -5.52 26.95
C ALA A 43 -20.04 -5.17 27.00
N GLN A 44 -19.24 -5.97 27.72
CA GLN A 44 -17.79 -5.81 27.77
C GLN A 44 -17.13 -6.09 26.42
N ARG A 45 -17.63 -7.08 25.67
CA ARG A 45 -17.19 -7.36 24.30
C ARG A 45 -17.42 -6.16 23.40
N GLN A 46 -18.60 -5.57 23.46
CA GLN A 46 -18.95 -4.39 22.66
C GLN A 46 -18.08 -3.18 23.02
N ALA A 47 -17.88 -2.91 24.31
CA ALA A 47 -17.00 -1.82 24.77
C ALA A 47 -15.55 -2.01 24.28
N SER A 48 -15.02 -3.23 24.38
CA SER A 48 -13.68 -3.57 23.87
C SER A 48 -13.57 -3.35 22.36
N LEU A 49 -14.56 -3.81 21.58
CA LEU A 49 -14.56 -3.59 20.13
C LEU A 49 -14.63 -2.11 19.75
N VAL A 50 -15.41 -1.30 20.48
CA VAL A 50 -15.48 0.15 20.24
C VAL A 50 -14.15 0.83 20.55
N ARG A 51 -13.50 0.49 21.68
CA ARG A 51 -12.18 1.03 22.01
C ARG A 51 -11.18 0.72 20.91
N VAL A 52 -11.16 -0.52 20.45
CA VAL A 52 -10.16 -0.92 19.46
C VAL A 52 -10.47 -0.32 18.08
N ALA A 53 -11.75 -0.17 17.74
CA ALA A 53 -12.13 0.57 16.54
C ALA A 53 -11.58 2.01 16.58
N HIS A 54 -11.59 2.65 17.75
CA HIS A 54 -11.02 3.97 17.93
C HIS A 54 -9.50 3.97 17.75
N ASP A 55 -8.80 3.03 18.38
CA ASP A 55 -7.33 2.93 18.32
C ASP A 55 -6.82 2.58 16.91
N MET A 56 -7.59 1.82 16.13
CA MET A 56 -7.26 1.45 14.75
C MET A 56 -7.48 2.57 13.73
N LEU A 57 -8.38 3.51 14.00
CA LEU A 57 -8.80 4.48 13.00
C LEU A 57 -7.63 5.38 12.54
N PRO A 58 -6.80 5.97 13.43
CA PRO A 58 -5.65 6.75 13.00
C PRO A 58 -4.64 6.00 12.11
N PRO A 59 -4.14 4.80 12.47
CA PRO A 59 -3.21 4.07 11.60
C PRO A 59 -3.88 3.59 10.30
N ALA A 60 -5.18 3.25 10.31
CA ALA A 60 -5.91 2.94 9.09
C ALA A 60 -5.98 4.15 8.13
N ASN A 61 -6.20 5.35 8.65
CA ASN A 61 -6.16 6.59 7.87
C ASN A 61 -4.76 6.88 7.34
N GLY A 62 -3.73 6.70 8.17
CA GLY A 62 -2.33 6.85 7.75
C GLY A 62 -1.99 5.93 6.57
N LEU A 63 -2.39 4.66 6.65
CA LEU A 63 -2.22 3.72 5.55
C LEU A 63 -3.00 4.12 4.29
N SER A 64 -4.25 4.60 4.44
CA SER A 64 -5.04 5.07 3.31
C SER A 64 -4.36 6.23 2.59
N SER A 65 -3.86 7.22 3.34
CA SER A 65 -3.21 8.39 2.78
C SER A 65 -1.89 8.03 2.09
N SER A 66 -1.01 7.29 2.76
CA SER A 66 0.28 6.88 2.20
C SER A 66 0.10 5.95 0.99
N GLY A 67 -0.88 5.05 1.03
CA GLY A 67 -1.22 4.18 -0.10
C GLY A 67 -1.67 4.95 -1.32
N ALA A 68 -2.59 5.92 -1.15
CA ALA A 68 -3.08 6.76 -2.23
C ALA A 68 -1.97 7.65 -2.82
N GLU A 69 -1.11 8.22 -1.97
CA GLU A 69 0.01 9.04 -2.42
C GLU A 69 1.04 8.23 -3.20
N LEU A 70 1.39 7.02 -2.74
CA LEU A 70 2.29 6.13 -3.48
C LEU A 70 1.69 5.76 -4.85
N GLU A 71 0.40 5.39 -4.88
CA GLU A 71 -0.31 5.06 -6.13
C GLU A 71 -0.25 6.23 -7.13
N GLN A 72 -0.48 7.46 -6.68
CA GLN A 72 -0.38 8.64 -7.55
C GLN A 72 1.03 8.87 -8.10
N ARG A 73 2.06 8.70 -7.26
CA ARG A 73 3.46 8.83 -7.68
C ARG A 73 3.83 7.76 -8.71
N VAL A 74 3.41 6.51 -8.48
CA VAL A 74 3.61 5.39 -9.41
C VAL A 74 2.89 5.61 -10.73
N LEU A 75 1.64 6.07 -10.72
CA LEU A 75 0.89 6.35 -11.96
C LEU A 75 1.53 7.47 -12.79
N ARG A 76 2.06 8.51 -12.14
CA ARG A 76 2.81 9.57 -12.83
C ARG A 76 4.07 9.02 -13.49
N ALA A 77 4.83 8.20 -12.76
CA ALA A 77 6.02 7.55 -13.27
C ALA A 77 5.71 6.58 -14.42
N ASP A 78 4.63 5.80 -14.34
CA ASP A 78 4.16 4.88 -15.39
C ASP A 78 3.87 5.62 -16.70
N ALA A 79 3.09 6.70 -16.62
CA ALA A 79 2.72 7.49 -17.79
C ALA A 79 3.97 8.04 -18.52
N ARG A 80 4.94 8.56 -17.76
CA ARG A 80 6.20 9.08 -18.32
C ARG A 80 7.10 7.96 -18.84
N LEU A 81 7.18 6.83 -18.15
CA LEU A 81 7.97 5.67 -18.59
C LEU A 81 7.44 5.14 -19.93
N ARG A 82 6.12 5.01 -20.08
CA ARG A 82 5.48 4.58 -21.35
C ARG A 82 5.72 5.58 -22.47
N ALA A 83 5.63 6.88 -22.20
CA ALA A 83 5.93 7.91 -23.20
C ALA A 83 7.38 7.81 -23.69
N VAL A 84 8.34 7.68 -22.76
CA VAL A 84 9.75 7.48 -23.12
C VAL A 84 9.94 6.19 -23.91
N ALA A 85 9.36 5.07 -23.47
CA ALA A 85 9.49 3.81 -24.19
C ALA A 85 8.95 3.88 -25.63
N GLU A 86 7.85 4.59 -25.85
CA GLU A 86 7.28 4.78 -27.18
C GLU A 86 8.16 5.67 -28.07
N GLU A 87 8.71 6.76 -27.52
CA GLU A 87 9.71 7.57 -28.22
C GLU A 87 10.92 6.71 -28.62
N LEU A 88 11.41 5.84 -27.73
CA LEU A 88 12.57 4.99 -28.01
C LEU A 88 12.31 3.93 -29.08
N ARG A 89 11.09 3.36 -29.12
CA ARG A 89 10.69 2.43 -30.20
C ARG A 89 10.74 3.09 -31.57
N SER A 90 10.50 4.40 -31.65
CA SER A 90 10.53 5.13 -32.92
C SER A 90 11.94 5.39 -33.46
N ILE A 91 13.00 5.22 -32.65
CA ILE A 91 14.39 5.61 -32.99
C ILE A 91 15.32 4.39 -33.15
N ASP A 92 14.88 3.16 -32.79
CA ASP A 92 15.61 1.88 -32.90
C ASP A 92 17.09 1.96 -32.42
N VAL A 93 17.28 2.41 -31.17
CA VAL A 93 18.61 2.57 -30.56
C VAL A 93 18.79 1.61 -29.39
N SER A 94 19.67 0.63 -29.55
CA SER A 94 20.02 -0.36 -28.52
C SER A 94 20.46 0.27 -27.18
N ALA A 95 21.23 1.36 -27.21
CA ALA A 95 21.67 2.09 -26.01
C ALA A 95 20.51 2.71 -25.21
N ALA A 96 19.40 3.02 -25.87
CA ALA A 96 18.22 3.55 -25.21
C ALA A 96 17.44 2.47 -24.46
N GLN A 97 17.44 1.23 -24.98
CA GLN A 97 16.85 0.08 -24.31
C GLN A 97 17.62 -0.28 -23.03
N GLU A 98 18.94 -0.19 -23.04
CA GLU A 98 19.78 -0.37 -21.83
C GLU A 98 19.45 0.67 -20.76
N SER A 99 19.35 1.94 -21.15
CA SER A 99 18.99 3.03 -20.24
C SER A 99 17.59 2.82 -19.62
N LEU A 100 16.62 2.36 -20.42
CA LEU A 100 15.27 2.05 -19.94
C LEU A 100 15.29 0.87 -18.95
N ASN A 101 16.08 -0.16 -19.20
CA ASN A 101 16.22 -1.31 -18.32
C ASN A 101 16.90 -0.93 -16.99
N SER A 102 17.94 -0.09 -17.02
CA SER A 102 18.58 0.43 -15.81
C SER A 102 17.61 1.26 -14.97
N LEU A 103 16.76 2.07 -15.60
CA LEU A 103 15.70 2.79 -14.89
C LEU A 103 14.75 1.79 -14.23
N LYS A 104 14.22 0.81 -14.97
CA LYS A 104 13.28 -0.20 -14.43
C LYS A 104 13.79 -0.92 -13.19
N LEU A 105 15.08 -1.26 -13.14
CA LEU A 105 15.71 -1.90 -11.99
C LEU A 105 15.68 -1.04 -10.73
N GLY A 106 15.69 0.29 -10.86
CA GLY A 106 15.51 1.23 -9.75
C GLY A 106 14.14 1.14 -9.06
N PHE A 107 13.16 0.44 -9.63
CA PHE A 107 11.79 0.34 -9.09
C PHE A 107 11.47 -0.95 -8.36
N ALA A 108 12.45 -1.85 -8.24
CA ALA A 108 12.27 -3.08 -7.48
C ALA A 108 11.77 -2.82 -6.04
N GLY A 109 12.17 -1.70 -5.43
CA GLY A 109 11.78 -1.34 -4.06
C GLY A 109 10.27 -1.19 -3.82
N VAL A 110 9.47 -0.80 -4.82
CA VAL A 110 7.99 -0.79 -4.67
C VAL A 110 7.46 -2.23 -4.67
N ALA A 111 8.00 -3.09 -5.54
CA ALA A 111 7.60 -4.50 -5.61
C ALA A 111 7.99 -5.29 -4.34
N GLU A 112 9.04 -4.85 -3.64
CA GLU A 112 9.45 -5.39 -2.33
C GLU A 112 8.42 -5.16 -1.22
N LEU A 113 7.48 -4.21 -1.38
CA LEU A 113 6.36 -4.04 -0.45
C LEU A 113 5.32 -5.16 -0.55
N ALA A 114 5.32 -5.96 -1.62
CA ALA A 114 4.28 -6.94 -1.89
C ALA A 114 4.03 -7.96 -0.77
N PRO A 115 5.06 -8.56 -0.13
CA PRO A 115 4.84 -9.49 0.97
C PRO A 115 4.14 -8.81 2.16
N MET A 116 4.52 -7.58 2.48
CA MET A 116 3.90 -6.81 3.57
C MET A 116 2.44 -6.49 3.25
N VAL A 117 2.15 -6.00 2.05
CA VAL A 117 0.77 -5.69 1.61
C VAL A 117 -0.12 -6.94 1.62
N GLN A 118 0.41 -8.11 1.22
CA GLN A 118 -0.31 -9.37 1.28
C GLN A 118 -0.63 -9.79 2.73
N GLN A 119 0.35 -9.69 3.64
CA GLN A 119 0.14 -9.95 5.07
C GLN A 119 -0.93 -9.03 5.67
N MET A 120 -0.91 -7.74 5.31
CA MET A 120 -1.94 -6.80 5.72
C MET A 120 -3.34 -7.18 5.20
N GLY A 121 -3.42 -7.64 3.95
CA GLY A 121 -4.66 -8.15 3.39
C GLY A 121 -5.25 -9.29 4.22
N GLN A 122 -4.41 -10.23 4.67
CA GLN A 122 -4.83 -11.33 5.54
C GLN A 122 -5.30 -10.82 6.92
N LEU A 123 -4.56 -9.89 7.54
CA LEU A 123 -4.96 -9.26 8.80
C LEU A 123 -6.34 -8.60 8.69
N VAL A 124 -6.56 -7.82 7.63
CA VAL A 124 -7.86 -7.18 7.40
C VAL A 124 -8.99 -8.18 7.19
N GLN A 125 -8.75 -9.31 6.52
CA GLN A 125 -9.77 -10.36 6.38
C GLN A 125 -10.14 -10.98 7.72
N MET A 126 -9.18 -11.18 8.63
CA MET A 126 -9.51 -11.65 9.99
C MET A 126 -10.36 -10.62 10.75
N LEU A 127 -10.01 -9.34 10.64
CA LEU A 127 -10.74 -8.25 11.31
C LEU A 127 -12.12 -7.99 10.71
N ARG A 128 -12.35 -8.37 9.44
CA ARG A 128 -13.67 -8.29 8.81
C ARG A 128 -14.73 -9.11 9.55
N ILE A 129 -14.36 -10.23 10.17
CA ILE A 129 -15.30 -11.04 10.97
C ILE A 129 -15.82 -10.21 12.15
N ALA A 130 -14.94 -9.47 12.85
CA ALA A 130 -15.35 -8.55 13.91
C ALA A 130 -16.16 -7.35 13.39
N ALA A 131 -15.90 -6.89 12.17
CA ALA A 131 -16.63 -5.80 11.52
C ALA A 131 -18.03 -6.18 10.99
N LEU A 132 -18.33 -7.48 10.84
CA LEU A 132 -19.67 -7.94 10.50
C LEU A 132 -20.67 -7.62 11.62
N THR A 133 -20.22 -7.76 12.87
CA THR A 133 -21.05 -7.62 14.06
C THR A 133 -20.93 -6.24 14.72
N ASN A 134 -19.97 -5.40 14.30
CA ASN A 134 -19.74 -4.08 14.88
C ASN A 134 -19.52 -3.00 13.80
N VAL A 135 -20.44 -2.04 13.72
CA VAL A 135 -20.42 -0.94 12.73
C VAL A 135 -19.21 -0.01 12.93
N THR A 136 -18.80 0.24 14.17
CA THR A 136 -17.65 1.10 14.48
C THR A 136 -16.37 0.49 13.95
N MET A 137 -16.16 -0.81 14.17
CA MET A 137 -15.04 -1.59 13.60
C MET A 137 -15.04 -1.57 12.07
N ARG A 138 -16.21 -1.67 11.44
CA ARG A 138 -16.33 -1.57 9.98
C ARG A 138 -15.86 -0.21 9.47
N ARG A 139 -16.30 0.86 10.12
CA ARG A 139 -15.90 2.23 9.77
C ARG A 139 -14.40 2.47 9.98
N SER A 140 -13.82 1.92 11.05
CA SER A 140 -12.38 2.08 11.31
C SER A 140 -11.48 1.27 10.39
N LEU A 141 -11.96 0.13 9.86
CA LEU A 141 -11.21 -0.68 8.90
C LEU A 141 -11.28 -0.19 7.46
N GLN A 142 -12.33 0.55 7.10
CA GLN A 142 -12.56 0.95 5.70
C GLN A 142 -11.38 1.72 5.09
N PRO A 143 -10.73 2.68 5.79
CA PRO A 143 -9.55 3.37 5.27
C PRO A 143 -8.39 2.40 4.99
N ALA A 144 -8.15 1.42 5.86
CA ALA A 144 -7.09 0.45 5.66
C ALA A 144 -7.34 -0.45 4.44
N ILE A 145 -8.60 -0.87 4.21
CA ILE A 145 -9.00 -1.60 3.00
C ILE A 145 -8.66 -0.79 1.75
N THR A 146 -8.99 0.50 1.74
CA THR A 146 -8.68 1.41 0.63
C THR A 146 -7.17 1.54 0.44
N GLY A 147 -6.41 1.76 1.52
CA GLY A 147 -4.95 1.87 1.47
C GLY A 147 -4.26 0.63 0.92
N ILE A 148 -4.63 -0.58 1.39
CA ILE A 148 -4.10 -1.86 0.88
C ILE A 148 -4.40 -2.02 -0.61
N LYS A 149 -5.58 -1.61 -1.06
CA LYS A 149 -5.94 -1.65 -2.47
C LYS A 149 -5.05 -0.72 -3.30
N SER A 150 -4.87 0.53 -2.87
CA SER A 150 -3.98 1.48 -3.55
C SER A 150 -2.53 0.99 -3.60
N LEU A 151 -2.02 0.41 -2.51
CA LEU A 151 -0.69 -0.21 -2.49
C LEU A 151 -0.59 -1.39 -3.46
N SER A 152 -1.62 -2.24 -3.53
CA SER A 152 -1.68 -3.36 -4.46
C SER A 152 -1.67 -2.88 -5.92
N ASN A 153 -2.46 -1.85 -6.24
CA ASN A 153 -2.48 -1.22 -7.56
C ASN A 153 -1.11 -0.63 -7.93
N ALA A 154 -0.45 0.04 -7.00
CA ALA A 154 0.90 0.59 -7.19
C ALA A 154 1.90 -0.52 -7.53
N ILE A 155 1.90 -1.62 -6.75
CA ILE A 155 2.75 -2.79 -6.98
C ILE A 155 2.49 -3.41 -8.37
N ASP A 156 1.22 -3.61 -8.73
CA ASP A 156 0.86 -4.22 -10.01
C ASP A 156 1.24 -3.31 -11.20
N THR A 157 1.13 -1.99 -11.02
CA THR A 157 1.59 -1.01 -12.02
C THR A 157 3.09 -1.12 -12.23
N VAL A 158 3.90 -1.13 -11.17
CA VAL A 158 5.36 -1.30 -11.26
C VAL A 158 5.73 -2.64 -11.90
N ARG A 159 5.04 -3.72 -11.56
CA ARG A 159 5.27 -5.04 -12.19
C ARG A 159 5.00 -5.03 -13.69
N SER A 160 4.02 -4.25 -14.15
CA SER A 160 3.72 -4.11 -15.58
C SER A 160 4.85 -3.46 -16.38
N TRP A 161 5.78 -2.76 -15.74
CA TRP A 161 6.93 -2.12 -16.41
C TRP A 161 7.90 -3.14 -17.01
N ASN A 162 7.90 -4.37 -16.51
CA ASN A 162 8.65 -5.47 -17.10
C ASN A 162 8.10 -5.91 -18.48
N GLN A 163 6.90 -5.45 -18.85
CA GLN A 163 6.25 -5.75 -20.13
C GLN A 163 6.38 -4.59 -21.15
N ILE A 164 6.96 -3.45 -20.75
CA ILE A 164 7.20 -2.28 -21.61
C ILE A 164 8.41 -2.53 -22.51
#